data_AF-A0A9D0GZV4-F1
#
_entry.id   AF-A0A9D0GZV4-F1
#
_cell.length_a   1.000
_cell.length_b   1.000
_cell.length_c   1.000
_cell.angle_alpha   90.00
_cell.angle_beta   90.00
_cell.angle_gamma   90.00
#
_symmetry.space_group_name_H-M   'P 1'
#
loop_
_entity.id
_entity.type
_entity.pdbx_description
1 polymer ?
#
loop_
_entity_poly.entity_id
_entity_poly.type
_entity_poly.pdbx_seq_one_letter_code
_entity_poly.pdbx_strand_id
1 'polypeptide(L)'
;MKVGITLGDPSGISPEILVKSYKKIPDAVYIIYGSEDPIKRAFEITDLKIPYRRVNSPEDADKEGFYLIPVLDEDFIPGKPDFRSGRASALYLEKAVDHILEKKIDALVTLPISKKHIMASGFRFAGHTDYLAYRSGV
;
A
#
# COMPACT_ATOMS: atom_id res chain seq x y z
N MET A 1 -6.83 2.30 17.13
CA MET A 1 -6.04 3.03 16.13
C MET A 1 -5.92 2.17 14.88
N LYS A 2 -6.26 2.71 13.70
CA LYS A 2 -6.12 2.08 12.39
C LYS A 2 -5.05 2.79 11.58
N VAL A 3 -4.03 2.06 11.16
CA VAL A 3 -2.92 2.58 10.36
C VAL A 3 -3.07 2.06 8.92
N GLY A 4 -3.28 2.97 7.97
CA GLY A 4 -3.25 2.64 6.55
C GLY A 4 -1.82 2.50 6.04
N ILE A 5 -1.53 1.43 5.32
CA ILE A 5 -0.25 1.17 4.68
C ILE A 5 -0.47 1.05 3.17
N THR A 6 0.06 1.96 2.37
CA THR A 6 0.05 1.78 0.91
C THR A 6 1.17 0.84 0.52
N LEU A 7 0.88 -0.21 -0.26
CA LEU A 7 1.87 -1.22 -0.65
C LEU A 7 3.03 -0.64 -1.47
N GLY A 8 2.90 0.56 -2.05
CA GLY A 8 3.93 1.19 -2.86
C GLY A 8 4.03 0.55 -4.25
N ASP A 9 5.23 0.37 -4.77
CA ASP A 9 5.46 -0.27 -6.08
C ASP A 9 5.40 -1.80 -5.98
N PRO A 10 4.36 -2.46 -6.51
CA PRO A 10 4.20 -3.91 -6.40
C PRO A 10 5.29 -4.70 -7.13
N SER A 11 6.01 -4.07 -8.08
CA SER A 11 7.18 -4.65 -8.76
C SER A 11 8.50 -4.31 -8.08
N GLY A 12 8.49 -3.42 -7.07
CA GLY A 12 9.65 -3.03 -6.28
C GLY A 12 9.87 -3.92 -5.05
N ILE A 13 10.65 -3.42 -4.09
CA ILE A 13 10.96 -4.12 -2.83
C ILE A 13 9.90 -3.92 -1.73
N SER A 14 8.87 -3.11 -1.98
CA SER A 14 7.92 -2.73 -0.94
C SER A 14 7.08 -3.89 -0.39
N PRO A 15 6.66 -4.91 -1.17
CA PRO A 15 6.02 -6.08 -0.59
C PRO A 15 6.92 -6.83 0.41
N GLU A 16 8.22 -6.94 0.13
CA GLU A 16 9.17 -7.57 1.06
C GLU A 16 9.39 -6.74 2.32
N ILE A 17 9.43 -5.41 2.21
CA ILE A 17 9.52 -4.51 3.37
C ILE A 17 8.32 -4.73 4.29
N LEU A 18 7.11 -4.80 3.75
CA LEU A 18 5.90 -5.09 4.51
C LEU A 18 6.05 -6.41 5.28
N VAL A 19 6.38 -7.50 4.58
CA VAL A 19 6.53 -8.85 5.17
C VAL A 19 7.61 -8.88 6.26
N LYS A 20 8.79 -8.31 5.98
CA LYS A 20 9.91 -8.26 6.93
C LYS A 20 9.65 -7.38 8.16
N SER A 21 8.64 -6.50 8.11
CA SER A 21 8.30 -5.56 9.20
C SER A 21 7.27 -6.13 10.18
N TYR A 22 6.50 -7.14 9.79
CA TYR A 22 5.36 -7.69 10.55
C TYR A 22 5.60 -7.89 12.05
N LYS A 23 6.73 -8.49 12.45
CA LYS A 23 7.05 -8.78 13.85
C LYS A 23 7.86 -7.68 14.56
N LYS A 24 8.12 -6.56 13.87
CA LYS A 24 8.96 -5.46 14.35
C LYS A 24 8.17 -4.19 14.66
N ILE A 25 6.88 -4.19 14.34
CA ILE A 25 5.96 -3.07 14.55
C ILE A 25 4.98 -3.41 15.69
N PRO A 26 4.49 -2.40 16.44
CA PRO A 26 3.60 -2.62 17.58
C PRO A 26 2.26 -3.21 17.14
N ASP A 27 1.52 -3.80 18.07
CA ASP A 27 0.17 -4.30 17.82
C ASP A 27 -0.79 -3.13 17.53
N ALA A 28 -1.50 -3.23 16.41
CA ALA A 28 -2.50 -2.27 15.96
C ALA A 28 -3.39 -2.90 14.87
N VAL A 29 -4.35 -2.14 14.37
CA VAL A 29 -5.10 -2.49 13.17
C VAL A 29 -4.38 -1.92 11.96
N TYR A 30 -3.87 -2.76 11.07
CA TYR A 30 -3.14 -2.36 9.86
C TYR A 30 -3.99 -2.62 8.61
N ILE A 31 -4.29 -1.57 7.85
CA ILE A 31 -5.04 -1.65 6.59
C ILE A 31 -4.06 -1.50 5.44
N ILE A 32 -3.77 -2.59 4.74
CA ILE A 32 -2.92 -2.61 3.55
C ILE A 32 -3.77 -2.25 2.34
N TYR A 33 -3.36 -1.22 1.60
CA TYR A 33 -3.91 -0.85 0.29
C TYR A 33 -2.96 -1.34 -0.79
N GLY A 34 -3.36 -2.34 -1.57
CA GLY A 34 -2.47 -2.95 -2.56
C GLY A 34 -3.09 -4.09 -3.35
N SER A 35 -2.21 -4.86 -4.01
CA SER A 35 -2.52 -6.13 -4.67
C SER A 35 -2.16 -7.30 -3.79
N GLU A 36 -2.86 -8.43 -3.95
CA GLU A 36 -2.54 -9.60 -3.14
C GLU A 36 -1.33 -10.39 -3.65
N ASP A 37 -1.19 -10.53 -4.97
CA ASP A 37 -0.15 -11.38 -5.56
C ASP A 37 1.29 -10.95 -5.19
N PRO A 38 1.65 -9.65 -5.19
CA PRO A 38 2.96 -9.21 -4.71
C PRO A 38 3.23 -9.54 -3.24
N ILE A 39 2.20 -9.50 -2.38
CA ILE A 39 2.33 -9.85 -0.96
C ILE A 39 2.58 -11.35 -0.81
N LYS A 40 1.81 -12.18 -1.53
CA LYS A 40 2.00 -13.63 -1.54
C LYS A 40 3.38 -14.02 -2.04
N ARG A 41 3.85 -13.39 -3.12
CA ARG A 41 5.20 -13.59 -3.65
C ARG A 41 6.28 -13.18 -2.65
N ALA A 42 6.07 -12.08 -1.91
CA ALA A 42 7.00 -11.68 -0.86
C ALA A 42 7.08 -12.71 0.27
N PHE A 43 6.02 -13.49 0.53
CA PHE A 43 6.12 -14.60 1.49
C PHE A 43 7.13 -15.64 1.04
N GLU A 44 7.11 -16.00 -0.24
CA GLU A 44 8.05 -16.97 -0.83
C GLU A 44 9.49 -16.45 -0.83
N ILE A 45 9.69 -15.18 -1.22
CA ILE A 45 11.03 -14.56 -1.28
C ILE A 45 11.68 -14.44 0.10
N THR A 46 10.88 -14.19 1.14
CA THR A 46 11.38 -13.85 2.47
C THR A 46 11.32 -15.00 3.47
N ASP A 47 10.70 -16.12 3.12
CA ASP A 47 10.38 -17.24 4.03
C ASP A 47 9.64 -16.79 5.29
N LEU A 48 8.75 -15.80 5.14
CA LEU A 48 7.95 -15.20 6.20
C LEU A 48 6.51 -15.07 5.76
N LYS A 49 5.58 -15.06 6.73
CA LYS A 49 4.16 -14.90 6.45
C LYS A 49 3.51 -13.90 7.40
N ILE A 50 2.69 -13.02 6.83
CA ILE A 50 1.77 -12.18 7.58
C ILE A 50 0.38 -12.83 7.53
N PRO A 51 -0.25 -13.13 8.68
CA PRO A 51 -1.67 -13.44 8.69
C PRO A 51 -2.46 -12.16 8.39
N TYR A 52 -3.22 -12.15 7.29
CA TYR A 52 -4.10 -11.04 6.96
C TYR A 52 -5.48 -11.55 6.52
N ARG A 53 -6.49 -10.67 6.64
CA ARG A 53 -7.85 -10.90 6.13
C ARG A 53 -8.17 -9.91 5.02
N ARG A 54 -8.87 -10.33 3.98
CA ARG A 54 -9.40 -9.39 2.98
C ARG A 54 -10.64 -8.68 3.56
N VAL A 55 -10.75 -7.38 3.32
CA VAL A 55 -11.89 -6.54 3.72
C VAL A 55 -12.22 -5.55 2.61
N ASN A 56 -13.43 -4.98 2.65
CA ASN A 56 -13.86 -3.98 1.68
C ASN A 56 -13.62 -2.56 2.19
N SER A 57 -13.66 -2.36 3.50
CA SER A 57 -13.48 -1.05 4.14
C SER A 57 -12.67 -1.15 5.44
N PRO A 58 -11.97 -0.09 5.87
CA PRO A 58 -11.28 -0.07 7.17
C PRO A 58 -12.19 -0.34 8.37
N GLU A 59 -13.49 -0.06 8.25
CA GLU A 59 -14.50 -0.29 9.28
C GLU A 59 -14.74 -1.78 9.56
N ASP A 60 -14.49 -2.65 8.58
CA ASP A 60 -14.59 -4.11 8.73
C ASP A 60 -13.43 -4.70 9.57
N ALA A 61 -12.44 -3.88 9.92
CA ALA A 61 -11.29 -4.26 10.72
C ALA A 61 -11.49 -3.86 12.19
N ASP A 62 -12.10 -4.77 12.96
CA ASP A 62 -12.55 -4.56 14.34
C ASP A 62 -11.52 -4.97 15.40
N LYS A 63 -10.51 -5.76 15.02
CA LYS A 63 -9.48 -6.33 15.92
C LYS A 63 -8.08 -6.06 15.41
N GLU A 64 -7.10 -6.09 16.30
CA GLU A 64 -5.68 -6.03 15.96
C GLU A 64 -5.32 -7.07 14.90
N GLY A 65 -4.39 -6.69 14.01
CA GLY A 65 -3.94 -7.53 12.90
C GLY A 65 -3.93 -6.80 11.57
N PHE A 66 -3.65 -7.57 10.52
CA PHE A 66 -3.49 -7.05 9.16
C PHE A 66 -4.72 -7.35 8.32
N TYR A 67 -5.11 -6.36 7.54
CA TYR A 67 -6.26 -6.45 6.65
C TYR A 67 -5.85 -5.91 5.28
N LEU A 68 -6.23 -6.59 4.22
CA LEU A 68 -5.97 -6.17 2.85
C LEU A 68 -7.25 -5.61 2.25
N ILE A 69 -7.19 -4.37 1.76
CA ILE A 69 -8.15 -3.82 0.80
C ILE A 69 -7.52 -3.97 -0.59
N PRO A 70 -8.00 -4.91 -1.42
CA PRO A 70 -7.53 -5.05 -2.80
C PRO A 70 -7.91 -3.81 -3.60
N VAL A 71 -6.96 -3.21 -4.30
CA VAL A 71 -7.20 -1.98 -5.08
C VAL A 71 -7.10 -2.23 -6.58
N LEU A 72 -6.02 -2.87 -7.02
CA LEU A 72 -5.79 -3.22 -8.42
C LEU A 72 -4.90 -4.45 -8.45
N ASP A 73 -5.29 -5.48 -9.19
CA ASP A 73 -4.45 -6.63 -9.49
C ASP A 73 -4.13 -6.63 -10.98
N GLU A 74 -2.84 -6.66 -11.32
CA GLU A 74 -2.31 -6.80 -12.67
C GLU A 74 -1.06 -7.72 -12.62
N ASP A 75 -0.51 -8.07 -13.78
CA ASP A 75 0.70 -8.88 -13.86
C ASP A 75 1.95 -8.05 -13.55
N PHE A 76 2.29 -7.96 -12.26
CA PHE A 76 3.48 -7.27 -11.76
C PHE A 76 4.69 -8.19 -11.71
N ILE A 77 5.77 -7.82 -12.40
CA ILE A 77 7.02 -8.59 -12.42
C ILE A 77 8.03 -8.02 -11.40
N PRO A 78 8.53 -8.81 -10.44
CA PRO A 78 9.51 -8.35 -9.45
C PRO A 78 10.78 -7.84 -10.10
N GLY A 79 11.30 -6.73 -9.59
CA GLY A 79 12.52 -6.11 -10.11
C GLY A 79 12.35 -5.46 -11.49
N LYS A 80 11.14 -5.46 -12.06
CA LYS A 80 10.81 -4.78 -13.31
C LYS A 80 9.63 -3.81 -13.15
N PRO A 81 9.79 -2.71 -12.39
CA PRO A 81 8.81 -1.63 -12.39
C PRO A 81 8.52 -1.11 -13.79
N ASP A 82 7.26 -0.84 -14.06
CA ASP A 82 6.77 -0.34 -15.34
C ASP A 82 5.56 0.59 -15.14
N PHE A 83 4.92 1.02 -16.22
CA PHE A 83 3.77 1.93 -16.13
C PHE A 83 2.59 1.32 -15.34
N ARG A 84 2.43 0.00 -15.34
CA ARG A 84 1.35 -0.70 -14.63
C ARG A 84 1.59 -0.65 -13.14
N SER A 85 2.81 -0.99 -12.71
CA SER A 85 3.18 -0.94 -11.29
C SER A 85 3.11 0.49 -10.76
N GLY A 86 3.53 1.47 -11.57
CA GLY A 86 3.38 2.90 -11.25
C GLY A 86 1.93 3.37 -11.14
N ARG A 87 1.04 2.93 -12.04
CA ARG A 87 -0.41 3.18 -11.95
C ARG A 87 -0.99 2.60 -10.67
N ALA A 88 -0.62 1.37 -10.35
CA ALA A 88 -1.11 0.67 -9.18
C ALA A 88 -0.70 1.39 -7.88
N SER A 89 0.56 1.81 -7.77
CA SER A 89 1.04 2.64 -6.65
C SER A 89 0.23 3.91 -6.44
N ALA A 90 -0.11 4.62 -7.52
CA ALA A 90 -0.93 5.82 -7.45
C ALA A 90 -2.34 5.51 -6.91
N LEU A 91 -2.98 4.46 -7.41
CA LEU A 91 -4.31 4.05 -6.95
C LEU A 91 -4.32 3.61 -5.49
N TYR A 92 -3.26 2.94 -5.01
CA TYR A 92 -3.13 2.56 -3.60
C TYR A 92 -3.08 3.79 -2.71
N LEU A 93 -2.30 4.78 -3.13
CA LEU A 93 -2.17 6.05 -2.42
C LEU A 93 -3.47 6.85 -2.45
N GLU A 94 -4.12 6.97 -3.62
CA GLU A 94 -5.41 7.62 -3.79
C GLU A 94 -6.44 7.04 -2.82
N LYS A 95 -6.60 5.71 -2.81
CA LYS A 95 -7.57 5.02 -1.97
C LYS A 95 -7.29 5.21 -0.47
N ALA A 96 -6.02 5.16 -0.06
CA ALA A 96 -5.64 5.38 1.32
C ALA A 96 -5.84 6.83 1.76
N VAL A 97 -5.58 7.79 0.87
CA VAL A 97 -5.81 9.22 1.10
C VAL A 97 -7.31 9.54 1.23
N ASP A 98 -8.15 8.92 0.41
CA ASP A 98 -9.60 9.05 0.56
C ASP A 98 -10.03 8.60 1.95
N HIS A 99 -9.56 7.43 2.40
CA HIS A 99 -9.94 6.88 3.70
C HIS A 99 -9.39 7.67 4.90
N ILE A 100 -8.20 8.29 4.83
CA ILE A 100 -7.72 9.14 5.93
C ILE A 100 -8.48 10.47 5.99
N LEU A 101 -8.84 11.05 4.85
CA LEU A 101 -9.65 12.28 4.80
C LEU A 101 -11.09 12.02 5.28
N GLU A 102 -11.62 10.83 5.00
CA GLU A 102 -12.91 10.35 5.53
C GLU A 102 -12.83 9.91 7.00
N LYS A 103 -11.66 10.01 7.67
CA LYS A 103 -11.42 9.60 9.06
C LYS A 103 -11.69 8.10 9.32
N LYS A 104 -11.56 7.26 8.29
CA LYS A 104 -11.68 5.79 8.40
C LYS A 104 -10.38 5.13 8.88
N ILE A 105 -9.26 5.82 8.72
CA ILE A 105 -7.95 5.46 9.30
C ILE A 105 -7.38 6.67 10.05
N ASP A 106 -6.53 6.41 11.05
CA ASP A 106 -5.96 7.41 11.94
C ASP A 106 -4.57 7.89 11.49
N ALA A 107 -3.84 7.05 10.76
CA ALA A 107 -2.50 7.35 10.27
C ALA A 107 -2.27 6.69 8.91
N LEU A 108 -1.37 7.28 8.12
CA LEU A 108 -0.96 6.79 6.81
C LEU A 108 0.54 6.55 6.78
N VAL A 109 0.95 5.35 6.36
CA VAL A 109 2.33 4.94 6.12
C VAL A 109 2.48 4.56 4.65
N THR A 110 3.41 5.18 3.95
CA THR A 110 3.60 4.94 2.52
C THR A 110 4.86 4.12 2.29
N LEU A 111 4.74 2.93 1.72
CA LEU A 111 5.91 2.16 1.29
C LEU A 111 6.51 2.74 -0.02
N PRO A 112 7.78 2.40 -0.34
CA PRO A 112 8.49 3.01 -1.45
C PRO A 112 7.78 2.84 -2.81
N ILE A 113 7.87 3.87 -3.65
CA ILE A 113 7.38 3.88 -5.04
C ILE A 113 8.51 4.23 -6.01
N SER A 114 8.34 3.88 -7.30
CA SER A 114 9.22 4.38 -8.35
C SER A 114 8.70 5.68 -8.95
N LYS A 115 9.39 6.81 -8.67
CA LYS A 115 9.02 8.14 -9.21
C LYS A 115 8.93 8.17 -10.74
N LYS A 116 9.85 7.48 -11.42
CA LYS A 116 9.84 7.37 -12.89
C LYS A 116 8.53 6.76 -13.39
N HIS A 117 8.08 5.69 -12.77
CA HIS A 117 6.96 4.89 -13.26
C HIS A 117 5.60 5.45 -12.82
N ILE A 118 5.51 6.04 -11.62
CA ILE A 118 4.29 6.73 -11.20
C ILE A 118 4.03 7.98 -12.07
N MET A 119 5.08 8.72 -12.46
CA MET A 119 4.91 9.85 -13.39
C MET A 119 4.51 9.36 -14.80
N ALA A 120 5.08 8.24 -15.25
CA ALA A 120 4.74 7.64 -16.54
C ALA A 120 3.29 7.10 -16.61
N SER A 121 2.66 6.80 -15.48
CA SER A 121 1.25 6.39 -15.44
C SER A 121 0.26 7.56 -15.56
N GLY A 122 0.77 8.80 -15.67
CA GLY A 122 -0.05 10.02 -15.75
C GLY A 122 -0.32 10.67 -14.39
N PHE A 123 0.26 10.17 -13.31
CA PHE A 123 0.18 10.80 -12.00
C PHE A 123 0.95 12.13 -12.00
N ARG A 124 0.24 13.23 -11.70
CA ARG A 124 0.76 14.60 -11.88
C ARG A 124 1.62 15.11 -10.73
N PHE A 125 1.82 14.32 -9.69
CA PHE A 125 2.54 14.75 -8.49
C PHE A 125 3.94 14.13 -8.48
N ALA A 126 4.95 14.96 -8.16
CA ALA A 126 6.35 14.54 -8.24
C ALA A 126 6.75 13.58 -7.09
N GLY A 127 5.86 13.34 -6.12
CA GLY A 127 5.97 12.35 -5.06
C GLY A 127 4.78 12.35 -4.11
N HIS A 128 4.86 11.50 -3.07
CA HIS A 128 3.82 11.39 -2.03
C HIS A 128 3.52 12.72 -1.34
N THR A 129 4.56 13.50 -0.99
CA THR A 129 4.42 14.76 -0.28
C THR A 129 3.58 15.78 -1.06
N ASP A 130 3.86 15.96 -2.35
CA ASP A 130 3.14 16.91 -3.20
C ASP A 130 1.66 16.53 -3.36
N TYR A 131 1.40 15.23 -3.49
CA TYR A 131 0.04 14.72 -3.61
C TYR A 131 -0.76 14.90 -2.31
N LEU A 132 -0.14 14.60 -1.15
CA LEU A 132 -0.78 14.75 0.14
C LEU A 132 -1.12 16.20 0.47
N ALA A 133 -0.21 17.13 0.16
CA ALA A 133 -0.46 18.57 0.31
C ALA A 133 -1.69 19.01 -0.50
N TYR A 134 -1.68 18.69 -1.81
CA TYR A 134 -2.80 18.99 -2.71
C TYR A 134 -4.13 18.42 -2.21
N ARG A 135 -4.16 17.14 -1.81
CA ARG A 135 -5.39 16.46 -1.37
C ARG A 135 -5.89 16.95 -0.02
N SER A 136 -5.00 17.44 0.85
CA SER A 136 -5.35 17.94 2.18
C SER A 136 -5.68 19.43 2.20
N GLY A 137 -5.54 20.12 1.05
CA GLY A 137 -5.84 21.54 0.91
C GLY A 137 -4.81 22.47 1.57
N VAL A 138 -3.55 22.01 1.70
CA VAL A 138 -2.43 22.77 2.29
C VAL A 138 -1.31 23.01 1.29
#